data_AF-A0A1Q6UGH9-F1
#
_entry.id   AF-A0A1Q6UGH9-F1
#
_cell.length_a   1.000
_cell.length_b   1.000
_cell.length_c   1.000
_cell.angle_alpha   90.00
_cell.angle_beta   90.00
_cell.angle_gamma   90.00
#
_symmetry.space_group_name_H-M   'P 1'
#
loop_
_entity.id
_entity.type
_entity.pdbx_description
1 polymer ?
#
loop_
_entity_poly.entity_id
_entity_poly.type
_entity_poly.pdbx_seq_one_letter_code
_entity_poly.pdbx_strand_id
1 'polypeptide(L)' 'MIARLLETVRELGGKKLFVKTEGTEQYLPTRKFYESCGFKLEAVLKEYYDDKDDCYIYSYKFCEDDAADTVPAE' A
#
# COMPACT_ATOMS: atom_id res chain seq x y z
N MET A 1 -12.85 -1.72 -8.64
CA MET A 1 -12.85 -0.63 -7.64
C MET A 1 -11.42 -0.22 -7.27
N ILE A 2 -10.54 -1.13 -6.83
CA ILE A 2 -9.11 -0.82 -6.55
C ILE A 2 -8.37 -0.24 -7.75
N ALA A 3 -8.54 -0.80 -8.96
CA ALA A 3 -7.85 -0.30 -10.15
C ALA A 3 -8.12 1.19 -10.42
N ARG A 4 -9.38 1.62 -10.30
CA ARG A 4 -9.78 3.02 -10.47
C ARG A 4 -9.15 3.94 -9.40
N LEU A 5 -9.05 3.45 -8.16
CA LEU A 5 -8.36 4.18 -7.09
C LEU A 5 -6.86 4.33 -7.38
N LEU A 6 -6.21 3.27 -7.86
CA LEU A 6 -4.79 3.31 -8.25
C LEU A 6 -4.57 4.29 -9.40
N GLU A 7 -5.45 4.31 -10.40
CA GLU A 7 -5.41 5.29 -11.49
C GLU A 7 -5.56 6.72 -10.98
N THR A 8 -6.56 7.02 -10.14
CA THR A 8 -6.75 8.36 -9.58
C THR A 8 -5.55 8.80 -8.73
N VAL A 9 -5.01 7.92 -7.90
CA VAL A 9 -3.83 8.24 -7.08
C VAL A 9 -2.62 8.53 -7.98
N ARG A 10 -2.44 7.76 -9.06
CA ARG A 10 -1.39 8.01 -10.06
C ARG A 10 -1.58 9.34 -10.77
N GLU A 11 -2.80 9.68 -11.19
CA GLU A 11 -3.12 10.96 -11.85
C GLU A 11 -2.86 12.17 -10.93
N LEU A 12 -3.02 12.00 -9.62
CA LEU A 12 -2.69 13.02 -8.62
C LEU A 12 -1.19 13.10 -8.28
N GLY A 13 -0.33 12.34 -8.98
CA GLY A 13 1.12 12.32 -8.72
C GLY A 13 1.51 11.50 -7.47
N GLY A 14 0.63 10.62 -7.00
CA GLY A 14 0.90 9.73 -5.88
C GLY A 14 2.02 8.73 -6.22
N LYS A 15 3.09 8.73 -5.42
CA LYS A 15 4.25 7.84 -5.63
C LYS A 15 4.09 6.47 -4.99
N LYS A 16 3.31 6.41 -3.90
CA LYS A 16 3.14 5.21 -3.11
C LYS A 16 1.82 5.22 -2.36
N LEU A 17 1.17 4.08 -2.30
CA LEU A 17 -0.03 3.86 -1.50
C LEU A 17 0.29 2.87 -0.39
N PHE A 18 -0.21 3.13 0.81
CA PHE A 18 -0.12 2.20 1.95
C PHE A 18 -1.51 1.77 2.38
N VAL A 19 -1.65 0.50 2.68
CA VAL A 19 -2.85 -0.08 3.28
C VAL A 19 -2.44 -0.94 4.46
N LYS A 20 -3.24 -0.91 5.51
CA LYS A 20 -3.02 -1.72 6.70
C LYS A 20 -4.17 -2.68 6.93
N THR A 21 -3.86 -3.86 7.44
CA THR A 21 -4.85 -4.87 7.82
C THR A 21 -4.38 -5.63 9.05
N GLU A 22 -5.31 -6.23 9.76
CA GLU A 22 -5.04 -7.05 10.95
C GLU A 22 -4.44 -8.41 10.56
N GLY A 23 -3.77 -9.02 11.53
CA GLY A 23 -3.02 -10.26 11.38
C GLY A 23 -3.87 -11.52 11.54
N THR A 24 -5.03 -11.37 12.18
CA THR A 24 -5.98 -12.45 12.42
C THR A 24 -6.33 -13.22 11.14
N GLU A 25 -6.64 -14.53 11.29
CA GLU A 25 -6.88 -15.45 10.17
C GLU A 25 -8.05 -15.01 9.28
N GLN A 26 -9.05 -14.34 9.87
CA GLN A 26 -10.20 -13.79 9.15
C GLN A 26 -9.81 -12.79 8.05
N TYR A 27 -8.65 -12.12 8.16
CA TYR A 27 -8.14 -11.18 7.15
C TYR A 27 -7.13 -11.79 6.19
N LEU A 28 -6.85 -13.10 6.28
CA LEU A 28 -6.00 -13.78 5.30
C LEU A 28 -6.51 -13.61 3.84
N PRO A 29 -7.83 -13.67 3.54
CA PRO A 29 -8.33 -13.39 2.20
C PRO A 29 -8.02 -11.96 1.75
N THR A 30 -8.10 -10.99 2.66
CA THR A 30 -7.79 -9.58 2.41
C THR A 30 -6.30 -9.38 2.10
N ARG A 31 -5.40 -10.03 2.84
CA ARG A 31 -3.95 -10.02 2.57
C ARG A 31 -3.64 -10.58 1.19
N LYS A 32 -4.22 -11.74 0.85
CA LYS A 32 -4.07 -12.36 -0.49
C LYS A 32 -4.65 -11.50 -1.61
N PHE A 33 -5.73 -10.77 -1.33
CA PHE A 33 -6.32 -9.84 -2.30
C PHE A 33 -5.40 -8.63 -2.57
N TYR A 34 -4.76 -8.06 -1.54
CA TYR A 34 -3.78 -7.01 -1.75
C TYR A 34 -2.56 -7.51 -2.53
N GLU A 35 -2.05 -8.69 -2.17
CA GLU A 35 -0.94 -9.34 -2.88
C GLU A 35 -1.27 -9.60 -4.35
N SER A 36 -2.48 -10.06 -4.67
CA SER A 36 -2.91 -10.28 -6.06
C SER A 36 -3.10 -8.98 -6.85
N CYS A 37 -3.38 -7.87 -6.16
CA CYS A 37 -3.44 -6.52 -6.75
C CYS A 37 -2.04 -5.89 -6.94
N GLY A 38 -0.96 -6.57 -6.54
CA GLY A 38 0.42 -6.10 -6.70
C GLY A 38 0.96 -5.30 -5.51
N PHE A 39 0.22 -5.25 -4.39
CA PHE A 39 0.77 -4.72 -3.15
C PHE A 39 1.80 -5.69 -2.56
N LYS A 40 2.80 -5.13 -1.88
CA LYS A 40 3.87 -5.89 -1.22
C LYS A 40 3.82 -5.65 0.28
N LEU A 41 4.03 -6.70 1.07
CA LEU A 41 4.17 -6.54 2.51
C LEU A 41 5.45 -5.75 2.80
N GLU A 42 5.30 -4.61 3.47
CA GLU A 42 6.42 -3.71 3.77
C GLU A 42 6.79 -3.70 5.24
N ALA A 43 5.81 -3.84 6.14
CA ALA A 43 6.06 -3.93 7.57
C ALA A 43 5.00 -4.79 8.26
N VAL A 44 5.40 -5.39 9.38
CA VAL A 44 4.49 -6.03 10.33
C VAL A 44 4.79 -5.44 11.70
N LEU A 45 3.79 -4.80 12.29
CA LEU A 45 3.86 -4.30 13.66
C LEU A 45 3.27 -5.36 14.57
N LYS A 46 4.11 -5.99 15.39
CA LYS A 46 3.67 -7.03 16.30
C LYS A 46 2.82 -6.46 17.43
N GLU A 47 1.80 -7.21 17.83
CA GLU A 47 0.97 -6.90 19.01
C GLU A 47 0.40 -5.46 18.96
N TYR A 48 0.08 -4.98 17.75
CA TYR A 48 -0.31 -3.58 17.54
C TYR A 48 -1.73 -3.30 18.05
N TYR A 49 -2.64 -4.26 17.87
CA TYR A 49 -4.03 -4.12 18.29
C TYR A 49 -4.30 -4.80 19.64
N ASP A 50 -3.64 -5.93 19.90
CA ASP A 50 -3.69 -6.69 21.16
C ASP A 50 -2.48 -7.64 21.22
N ASP A 51 -2.25 -8.31 22.35
CA ASP A 51 -1.13 -9.24 22.64
C ASP A 51 -1.01 -10.42 21.63
N LYS A 52 -1.98 -10.58 20.71
CA LYS A 52 -2.01 -11.63 19.68
C LYS A 52 -2.43 -11.14 18.30
N ASP A 53 -2.48 -9.82 18.08
CA ASP A 53 -2.90 -9.26 16.79
C ASP A 53 -1.88 -8.27 16.22
N ASP A 54 -1.28 -8.69 15.12
CA ASP A 54 -0.28 -7.94 14.39
C ASP A 54 -0.94 -7.02 13.36
N CYS A 55 -0.37 -5.85 13.10
CA CYS A 55 -0.77 -5.00 11.99
C CYS A 55 0.16 -5.23 10.79
N TYR A 56 -0.41 -5.71 9.68
CA TYR A 56 0.30 -5.90 8.42
C TYR A 56 0.13 -4.66 7.55
N ILE A 57 1.25 -4.05 7.17
CA ILE A 57 1.29 -2.86 6.31
C ILE A 57 1.79 -3.27 4.94
N TYR A 58 0.92 -3.10 3.95
CA TYR A 58 1.22 -3.35 2.55
C TYR A 58 1.42 -2.04 1.81
N SER A 59 2.29 -2.04 0.80
CA SER A 59 2.51 -0.90 -0.07
C SER A 59 2.37 -1.23 -1.54
N TYR A 60 1.90 -0.26 -2.30
CA TYR A 60 1.88 -0.26 -3.75
C TYR A 60 2.73 0.91 -4.24
N LYS A 61 3.82 0.61 -4.95
CA LYS A 61 4.63 1.64 -5.61
C LYS A 61 4.14 1.81 -7.03
N PHE A 62 3.90 3.05 -7.42
CA PHE A 62 3.70 3.40 -8.82
C PHE A 62 5.10 3.44 -9.45
N CYS A 63 5.32 2.67 -10.51
CA CYS A 63 6.59 2.74 -11.24
C CYS A 63 6.66 4.13 -11.90
N GLU A 64 7.64 4.93 -11.50
CA GLU A 64 8.00 6.16 -12.22
C GLU A 64 8.58 5.70 -13.56
N ASP A 65 7.80 5.82 -14.65
CA ASP A 65 8.42 6.15 -15.93
C ASP A 65 8.88 7.62 -15.80
N ASP A 66 10.15 7.82 -16.13
CA ASP A 66 11.02 8.91 -15.71
C ASP A 66 10.50 10.36 -15.80
N ALA A 67 10.99 11.16 -14.84
CA ALA A 67 11.29 12.58 -14.97
C ALA A 67 10.16 13.56 -15.32
N ALA A 68 9.57 14.15 -14.28
CA ALA A 68 9.22 15.57 -14.28
C ALA A 68 9.65 16.19 -12.95
N ASP A 69 10.96 16.14 -12.70
CA ASP A 69 11.62 17.07 -11.80
C ASP A 69 11.63 18.44 -12.49
N THR A 70 10.54 19.20 -12.33
CA THR A 70 10.55 20.63 -12.59
C THR A 70 9.94 21.33 -11.40
N VAL A 71 10.78 21.61 -10.42
CA VAL A 71 10.60 22.81 -9.59
C VAL A 71 11.84 23.66 -9.80
N PRO A 72 11.75 24.81 -10.50
CA PRO A 72 12.85 25.76 -10.54
C PRO A 72 13.03 26.32 -9.13
N ALA A 73 14.25 26.21 -8.61
CA ALA A 73 14.66 26.92 -7.41
C ALA A 73 14.77 28.42 -7.75
N GLU A 74 13.95 29.24 -7.10
CA GLU A 74 14.23 30.66 -6.88
C GLU A 74 14.98 30.83 -5.55
#